data_AF-A0A2L2YU63-F1
#
_entry.id   AF-A0A2L2YU63-F1
#
_cell.length_a   1.000
_cell.length_b   1.000
_cell.length_c   1.000
_cell.angle_alpha   90.00
_cell.angle_beta   90.00
_cell.angle_gamma   90.00
#
_symmetry.space_group_name_H-M   'P 1'
#
loop_
_entity.id
_entity.type
_entity.pdbx_description
1 polymer ?
#
loop_
_entity_poly.entity_id
_entity_poly.type
_entity_poly.pdbx_seq_one_letter_code
_entity_poly.pdbx_strand_id
1 'polypeptide(L)' 'MEPDNATKSSKARGSNLRVHFKTTRETAQAIKKMPLRRAQRYLKNVISNKELVTLRRLNGTVCMKSHVKALSGLTQGRWP' A
#
# COMPACT_ATOMS: atom_id res chain seq x y z
N MET A 1 -19.35 -2.01 -2.91
CA MET A 1 -19.60 -3.00 -1.86
C MET A 1 -20.14 -2.25 -0.67
N GLU A 2 -21.43 -2.43 -0.40
CA GLU A 2 -22.03 -1.90 0.80
C GLU A 2 -21.65 -2.82 1.97
N PRO A 3 -21.32 -2.25 3.14
CA PRO A 3 -21.08 -3.06 4.31
C PRO A 3 -22.41 -3.63 4.81
N ASP A 4 -22.43 -4.91 5.19
CA ASP A 4 -23.62 -5.57 5.78
C ASP A 4 -24.10 -4.86 7.06
N ASN A 5 -23.22 -4.15 7.75
CA ASN A 5 -23.56 -3.34 8.91
C ASN A 5 -23.00 -1.92 8.79
N ALA A 6 -23.88 -0.97 8.48
CA ALA A 6 -23.54 0.43 8.30
C ALA A 6 -23.05 1.10 9.60
N THR A 7 -23.62 0.76 10.76
CA THR A 7 -23.30 1.39 12.05
C THR A 7 -21.89 1.08 12.54
N LYS A 8 -21.34 -0.09 12.15
CA LYS A 8 -19.99 -0.53 12.54
C LYS A 8 -18.94 -0.30 11.45
N SER A 9 -19.30 0.42 10.38
CA SER A 9 -18.44 0.60 9.21
C SER A 9 -18.18 2.08 8.93
N SER A 10 -16.95 2.42 8.58
CA SER A 10 -16.56 3.78 8.21
C SER A 10 -16.10 3.83 6.75
N LYS A 11 -16.49 4.87 6.01
CA LYS A 11 -16.10 5.13 4.62
C LYS A 11 -15.42 6.48 4.52
N ALA A 12 -14.36 6.58 3.72
CA ALA A 12 -13.66 7.83 3.42
C ALA A 12 -13.33 7.87 1.93
N ARG A 13 -13.33 9.06 1.33
CA ARG A 13 -12.99 9.29 -0.08
C ARG A 13 -12.22 10.61 -0.21
N GLY A 14 -11.15 10.60 -1.00
CA GLY A 14 -10.48 11.81 -1.48
C GLY A 14 -10.51 11.84 -3.00
N SER A 15 -10.88 12.97 -3.59
CA SER A 15 -10.91 13.21 -5.03
C SER A 15 -9.80 14.20 -5.44
N ASN A 16 -9.33 14.10 -6.69
CA ASN A 16 -8.34 15.03 -7.28
C ASN A 16 -7.06 15.23 -6.45
N LEU A 17 -6.54 14.16 -5.87
CA LEU A 17 -5.26 14.19 -5.14
C LEU A 17 -4.10 14.37 -6.12
N ARG A 18 -3.21 15.32 -5.85
CA ARG A 18 -1.98 15.57 -6.62
C ARG A 18 -0.90 14.53 -6.30
N VAL A 19 -1.17 13.28 -6.64
CA VAL A 19 -0.27 12.13 -6.41
C VAL A 19 -0.18 11.29 -7.67
N HIS A 20 0.92 10.55 -7.80
CA HIS A 20 1.09 9.68 -8.96
C HIS A 20 0.23 8.42 -8.83
N PHE A 21 -0.72 8.24 -9.74
CA PHE A 21 -1.72 7.17 -9.72
C PHE A 21 -1.10 5.77 -9.52
N LYS A 22 -0.03 5.46 -10.25
CA LYS A 22 0.59 4.12 -10.22
C LYS A 22 1.08 3.75 -8.82
N THR A 23 1.56 4.76 -8.10
CA THR A 23 2.16 4.60 -6.79
C THR A 23 1.08 4.42 -5.71
N THR A 24 0.08 5.30 -5.72
CA THR A 24 -1.01 5.27 -4.73
C THR A 24 -1.83 3.98 -4.82
N ARG A 25 -2.04 3.45 -6.03
CA ARG A 25 -2.74 2.18 -6.24
C ARG A 25 -2.07 1.01 -5.53
N GLU A 26 -0.76 0.88 -5.67
CA GLU A 26 -0.02 -0.25 -5.11
C GLU A 26 0.08 -0.12 -3.58
N THR A 27 0.26 1.10 -3.07
CA THR A 27 0.17 1.39 -1.63
C THR A 27 -1.22 1.04 -1.07
N ALA A 28 -2.30 1.42 -1.76
CA ALA A 28 -3.66 1.09 -1.35
C ALA A 28 -3.92 -0.43 -1.37
N GLN A 29 -3.37 -1.13 -2.37
CA GLN A 29 -3.48 -2.59 -2.45
C GLN A 29 -2.69 -3.29 -1.34
N ALA A 30 -1.56 -2.74 -0.92
CA ALA A 30 -0.77 -3.28 0.20
C ALA A 30 -1.52 -3.17 1.53
N ILE A 31 -2.26 -2.08 1.75
CA ILE A 31 -2.98 -1.83 3.01
C ILE A 31 -4.34 -2.56 3.04
N LYS A 32 -4.84 -3.03 1.89
CA LYS A 32 -6.12 -3.72 1.78
C LYS A 32 -6.16 -4.95 2.71
N LYS A 33 -7.23 -5.07 3.52
CA LYS A 33 -7.44 -6.11 4.54
C LYS A 33 -6.52 -6.05 5.77
N MET A 34 -5.73 -4.99 5.95
CA MET A 34 -5.00 -4.77 7.21
C MET A 34 -5.89 -4.15 8.29
N PRO A 35 -5.67 -4.46 9.59
CA PRO A 35 -6.33 -3.75 10.67
C PRO A 35 -5.80 -2.31 10.78
N LEU A 36 -6.65 -1.37 11.20
CA LEU A 36 -6.38 0.08 11.17
C LEU A 36 -5.05 0.47 11.85
N ARG A 37 -4.78 -0.07 13.05
CA ARG A 37 -3.52 0.22 13.78
C ARG A 37 -2.29 -0.29 13.04
N ARG A 38 -2.38 -1.44 12.37
CA ARG A 38 -1.27 -1.99 11.56
C ARG A 38 -1.06 -1.15 10.31
N ALA A 39 -2.14 -0.72 9.64
CA ALA A 39 -2.09 0.11 8.45
C ALA A 39 -1.40 1.45 8.72
N GLN A 40 -1.76 2.14 9.81
CA GLN A 40 -1.11 3.39 10.20
C GLN A 40 0.38 3.20 10.50
N ARG A 41 0.75 2.13 11.22
CA ARG A 41 2.15 1.80 11.49
C ARG A 41 2.91 1.46 10.21
N TYR A 42 2.30 0.71 9.29
CA TYR A 42 2.89 0.38 8.00
C TYR A 42 3.24 1.65 7.21
N LEU A 43 2.30 2.60 7.10
CA LEU A 43 2.57 3.86 6.41
C LEU A 43 3.73 4.65 7.04
N LYS A 44 3.81 4.72 8.38
CA LYS A 44 4.96 5.35 9.07
C LYS A 44 6.27 4.61 8.80
N ASN A 45 6.24 3.28 8.80
CA ASN A 45 7.41 2.46 8.50
C ASN A 45 7.90 2.63 7.06
N VAL A 46 6.98 2.82 6.09
CA VAL A 46 7.32 3.09 4.68
C VAL A 46 8.05 4.43 4.56
N ILE A 47 7.57 5.47 5.26
CA ILE A 47 8.24 6.79 5.31
C ILE A 47 9.63 6.66 5.96
N SER A 48 9.75 5.84 7.00
CA SER A 48 11.05 5.52 7.64
C SER A 48 11.91 4.52 6.86
N ASN A 49 11.51 4.11 5.65
CA ASN A 49 12.20 3.12 4.81
C ASN A 49 12.43 1.74 5.47
N LYS A 50 11.63 1.38 6.50
CA LYS A 50 11.73 0.10 7.22
C LYS A 50 10.91 -1.01 6.56
N GLU A 51 9.77 -0.65 5.99
CA GLU A 51 8.89 -1.57 5.26
C GLU A 51 8.68 -1.05 3.84
N LEU A 52 8.45 -1.96 2.88
CA LEU A 52 8.40 -1.62 1.46
C LEU A 52 6.99 -1.76 0.90
N VAL A 53 6.61 -0.87 -0.04
CA VAL A 53 5.43 -1.05 -0.89
C VAL A 53 5.82 -1.90 -2.10
N THR A 54 5.22 -3.09 -2.20
CA THR A 54 5.47 -4.00 -3.31
C THR A 54 4.68 -3.60 -4.54
N LEU A 55 5.32 -3.66 -5.72
CA LEU A 55 4.67 -3.35 -6.99
C LEU A 55 4.37 -4.65 -7.71
N ARG A 56 3.08 -4.96 -7.88
CA ARG A 56 2.63 -6.19 -8.56
C ARG A 56 2.29 -5.97 -10.02
N ARG A 57 1.56 -4.90 -10.32
CA ARG A 57 0.98 -4.69 -11.66
C ARG A 57 1.71 -3.63 -12.48
N LEU A 58 2.34 -2.66 -11.81
CA LEU A 58 2.93 -1.47 -12.45
C LEU A 58 4.45 -1.49 -12.27
N ASN A 59 5.08 -2.53 -12.84
CA ASN A 59 6.45 -2.97 -12.54
C ASN A 59 7.46 -2.79 -13.70
N GLY A 60 7.08 -2.18 -14.82
CA GLY A 60 7.85 -2.21 -16.08
C GLY A 60 9.32 -1.73 -16.05
N THR A 61 9.74 -0.90 -15.09
CA THR A 61 11.13 -0.37 -15.02
C THR A 61 11.65 -0.24 -13.57
N VAL A 62 11.13 -1.05 -12.63
CA VAL A 62 11.49 -0.89 -11.22
C VAL A 62 12.60 -1.84 -10.79
N CYS A 63 13.66 -1.30 -10.18
CA CYS A 63 14.73 -2.10 -9.61
C CYS A 63 14.27 -2.86 -8.36
N MET A 64 14.80 -4.06 -8.18
CA MET A 64 14.60 -4.86 -6.98
C MET A 64 15.31 -4.22 -5.77
N LYS A 65 14.71 -4.30 -4.58
CA LYS A 65 15.31 -3.83 -3.31
C LYS A 65 15.53 -5.01 -2.35
N SER A 66 16.52 -4.92 -1.46
CA SER A 66 16.88 -5.99 -0.51
C SER A 66 15.73 -6.42 0.40
N HIS A 67 14.93 -5.46 0.89
CA HIS A 67 13.76 -5.70 1.76
C HIS A 67 12.60 -6.45 1.06
N VAL A 68 12.65 -6.60 -0.27
CA VAL A 68 11.67 -7.41 -1.01
C VAL A 68 11.78 -8.89 -0.64
N LYS A 69 12.97 -9.37 -0.25
CA LYS A 69 13.19 -10.79 0.12
C LYS A 69 12.31 -11.27 1.28
N ALA A 70 11.92 -10.36 2.18
CA ALA A 70 11.02 -10.67 3.29
C ALA A 70 9.55 -10.82 2.85
N LEU A 71 9.19 -10.33 1.67
CA LEU A 71 7.86 -10.48 1.07
C LEU A 71 7.91 -11.60 0.02
N SER A 72 7.49 -12.79 0.46
CA SER A 72 7.34 -13.99 -0.38
C SER A 72 6.67 -13.69 -1.74
N GLY A 73 7.33 -14.07 -2.83
CA GLY A 73 6.77 -14.10 -4.19
C GLY A 73 6.83 -12.79 -4.98
N LEU A 74 7.51 -11.75 -4.48
CA LEU A 74 7.64 -10.47 -5.19
C LEU A 74 9.10 -10.15 -5.51
N THR A 75 9.32 -9.47 -6.63
CA THR A 75 10.67 -9.14 -7.12
C THR A 75 10.95 -7.64 -7.04
N GLN A 76 9.95 -6.77 -6.89
CA GLN A 76 10.14 -5.32 -7.01
C GLN A 76 9.27 -4.52 -6.03
N GLY A 77 9.79 -3.40 -5.53
CA GLY A 77 9.06 -2.49 -4.66
C GLY A 77 9.78 -1.15 -4.44
N ARG A 78 9.05 -0.15 -3.96
CA ARG A 78 9.55 1.22 -3.74
C ARG A 78 9.11 1.76 -2.38
N TRP A 79 9.80 2.81 -1.93
CA TRP A 79 9.32 3.72 -0.89
C TRP A 79 8.85 4.97 -1.62
N PRO A 80 7.54 5.12 -1.80
CA PRO A 80 7.00 6.30 -2.44
C PRO A 80 6.93 7.50 -1.52
#